data_AF-A0A7S2Q2B4-F1
#
_entry.id   AF-A0A7S2Q2B4-F1
#
_cell.length_a   1.000
_cell.length_b   1.000
_cell.length_c   1.000
_cell.angle_alpha   90.00
_cell.angle_beta   90.00
_cell.angle_gamma   90.00
#
_symmetry.space_group_name_H-M   'P 1'
#
loop_
_entity.id
_entity.type
_entity.pdbx_description
1 polymer ?
#
loop_
_entity_poly.entity_id
_entity_poly.type
_entity_poly.pdbx_seq_one_letter_code
_entity_poly.pdbx_strand_id
1 'polypeptide(L)'
;VGQSIGDRPIDLLDTPGVGDTDVPPMKVLTMIEQELIASDLDQSQTIDGVIVTTPLPDGRVKLGAQLVQLLVEHGFVGEDKWKSVILVGTKADRATHEERELFGTDRVDENGQPLGIAGQFFAHAPDGAGTWVMTGRDDYSQLQGAIAKLPDGQVRYGAPDPARMAEAFAAQLGVEKEHFQKELRASREELEAKFARHEEAMREEMDRLRRQHEEMSAEHKRRERSLQQEMEERIAAKDRVV
;
A
#
# COMPACT_ATOMS: atom_id res chain seq x y z
N VAL A 1 -11.68 -2.10 8.59
CA VAL A 1 -11.44 -0.83 9.31
C VAL A 1 -10.82 -1.15 10.66
N GLY A 2 -9.55 -0.79 10.86
CA GLY A 2 -8.82 -1.04 12.11
C GLY A 2 -9.24 -0.07 13.22
N GLN A 3 -8.82 -0.36 14.45
CA GLN A 3 -8.93 0.61 15.56
C GLN A 3 -8.00 1.81 15.26
N SER A 4 -8.50 3.03 15.46
CA SER A 4 -7.69 4.25 15.31
C SER A 4 -6.46 4.23 16.22
N ILE A 5 -5.35 4.74 15.72
CA ILE A 5 -4.12 4.95 16.50
C ILE A 5 -3.98 6.46 16.72
N GLY A 6 -4.18 6.91 17.97
CA GLY A 6 -4.40 8.32 18.27
C GLY A 6 -5.70 8.81 17.62
N ASP A 7 -5.63 9.94 16.92
CA ASP A 7 -6.78 10.52 16.21
C ASP A 7 -6.86 10.09 14.73
N ARG A 8 -6.00 9.14 14.31
CA ARG A 8 -5.90 8.72 12.91
C ARG A 8 -6.69 7.43 12.66
N PRO A 9 -7.67 7.42 11.72
CA PRO A 9 -8.25 6.18 11.24
C PRO A 9 -7.17 5.37 10.51
N ILE A 10 -7.21 4.04 10.67
CA ILE A 10 -6.17 3.16 10.13
C ILE A 10 -6.77 2.21 9.11
N ASP A 11 -6.16 2.21 7.93
CA ASP A 11 -6.29 1.15 6.94
C ASP A 11 -4.92 0.50 6.73
N LEU A 12 -4.87 -0.83 6.76
CA LEU A 12 -3.63 -1.59 6.66
C LEU A 12 -3.67 -2.49 5.44
N LEU A 13 -2.68 -2.33 4.58
CA LEU A 13 -2.44 -3.20 3.44
C LEU A 13 -1.37 -4.20 3.83
N ASP A 14 -1.75 -5.47 3.96
CA ASP A 14 -0.81 -6.55 4.25
C ASP A 14 -0.29 -7.17 2.95
N THR A 15 1.02 -7.37 2.86
CA THR A 15 1.67 -7.92 1.66
C THR A 15 2.24 -9.30 1.98
N PRO A 16 2.23 -10.25 1.04
CA PRO A 16 2.85 -11.55 1.26
C PRO A 16 4.34 -11.42 1.61
N GLY A 17 4.82 -12.30 2.48
CA GLY A 17 6.23 -12.33 2.88
C GLY A 17 7.17 -12.74 1.74
N VAL A 18 8.29 -12.04 1.62
CA VAL A 18 9.37 -12.41 0.70
C VAL A 18 10.13 -13.60 1.28
N GLY A 19 10.16 -14.72 0.55
CA GLY A 19 10.89 -15.93 0.95
C GLY A 19 10.04 -17.09 1.47
N ASP A 20 8.72 -16.97 1.44
CA ASP A 20 7.88 -18.18 1.35
C ASP A 20 8.17 -18.85 0.01
N THR A 21 8.33 -20.18 0.01
CA THR A 21 8.94 -21.02 -1.04
C THR A 21 8.45 -20.76 -2.48
N ASP A 22 7.33 -20.05 -2.66
CA ASP A 22 6.64 -19.85 -3.93
C ASP A 22 6.47 -18.38 -4.36
N VAL A 23 7.10 -17.42 -3.67
CA VAL A 23 6.95 -15.98 -3.98
C VAL A 23 8.31 -15.33 -4.28
N PRO A 24 8.72 -15.24 -5.57
CA PRO A 24 9.95 -14.55 -5.94
C PRO A 24 9.83 -13.04 -5.65
N PRO A 25 10.94 -12.32 -5.43
CA PRO A 25 10.93 -10.87 -5.17
C PRO A 25 10.17 -10.07 -6.22
N MET A 26 10.24 -10.48 -7.48
CA MET A 26 9.51 -9.87 -8.59
C MET A 26 8.00 -9.96 -8.36
N LYS A 27 7.47 -11.10 -7.92
CA LYS A 27 6.05 -11.26 -7.64
C LYS A 27 5.58 -10.34 -6.50
N VAL A 28 6.39 -10.17 -5.46
CA VAL A 28 6.07 -9.23 -4.37
C VAL A 28 6.08 -7.79 -4.88
N LEU A 29 7.07 -7.42 -5.69
CA LEU A 29 7.13 -6.11 -6.34
C LEU A 29 5.88 -5.85 -7.19
N THR A 30 5.49 -6.80 -8.05
CA THR A 30 4.27 -6.70 -8.86
C THR A 30 3.02 -6.56 -8.01
N MET A 31 2.92 -7.28 -6.89
CA MET A 31 1.75 -7.19 -6.01
C MET A 31 1.68 -5.83 -5.31
N ILE A 32 2.82 -5.29 -4.87
CA ILE A 32 2.89 -3.93 -4.32
C ILE A 32 2.54 -2.91 -5.41
N GLU A 33 3.13 -3.02 -6.60
CA GLU A 33 2.80 -2.15 -7.74
C GLU A 33 1.31 -2.22 -8.09
N GLN A 34 0.73 -3.42 -8.13
CA GLN A 34 -0.68 -3.60 -8.42
C GLN A 34 -1.57 -2.90 -7.38
N GLU A 35 -1.26 -3.03 -6.08
CA GLU A 35 -2.05 -2.39 -5.04
C GLU A 35 -1.89 -0.86 -5.08
N LEU A 36 -0.67 -0.36 -5.28
CA LEU A 36 -0.36 1.07 -5.29
C LEU A 36 -0.74 1.79 -6.60
N ILE A 37 -0.85 1.06 -7.72
CA ILE A 37 -1.27 1.59 -9.03
C ILE A 37 -2.78 1.40 -9.24
N ALA A 38 -3.38 0.32 -8.74
CA ALA A 38 -4.85 0.14 -8.83
C ALA A 38 -5.61 1.34 -8.25
N SER A 39 -5.00 1.95 -7.25
CA SER A 39 -5.50 3.10 -6.55
C SER A 39 -5.30 4.44 -7.29
N ASP A 40 -4.46 4.51 -8.34
CA ASP A 40 -4.21 5.73 -9.13
C ASP A 40 -5.37 6.09 -10.09
N LEU A 41 -6.34 5.19 -10.29
CA LEU A 41 -7.59 5.52 -11.00
C LEU A 41 -8.38 6.63 -10.28
N ASP A 42 -8.18 6.77 -8.97
CA ASP A 42 -8.59 7.93 -8.17
C ASP A 42 -7.34 8.68 -7.68
N GLN A 43 -6.73 9.54 -8.53
CA GLN A 43 -5.53 10.42 -8.43
C GLN A 43 -5.04 10.95 -7.04
N SER A 44 -5.20 10.19 -5.96
CA SER A 44 -5.32 10.69 -4.58
C SER A 44 -4.98 9.65 -3.53
N GLN A 45 -4.84 8.36 -3.88
CA GLN A 45 -4.37 7.38 -2.90
C GLN A 45 -2.87 7.51 -2.72
N THR A 46 -2.57 8.22 -1.67
CA THR A 46 -1.25 8.37 -1.11
C THR A 46 -1.13 7.48 0.11
N ILE A 47 0.06 6.98 0.38
CA ILE A 47 0.34 6.20 1.58
C ILE A 47 0.86 7.14 2.65
N ASP A 48 0.31 7.06 3.87
CA ASP A 48 0.80 7.84 5.01
C ASP A 48 2.12 7.27 5.56
N GLY A 49 2.31 5.95 5.45
CA GLY A 49 3.58 5.32 5.80
C GLY A 49 3.70 3.85 5.44
N VAL A 50 4.94 3.36 5.49
CA VAL A 50 5.31 1.98 5.18
C VAL A 50 5.95 1.34 6.39
N ILE A 51 5.42 0.19 6.78
CA ILE A 51 5.91 -0.59 7.92
C ILE A 51 6.71 -1.76 7.36
N VAL A 52 8.00 -1.82 7.68
CA VAL A 52 8.91 -2.87 7.20
C VAL A 52 9.29 -3.75 8.38
N THR A 53 8.83 -5.00 8.38
CA THR A 53 9.12 -5.91 9.49
C THR A 53 10.35 -6.76 9.22
N THR A 54 11.25 -6.88 10.21
CA THR A 54 12.31 -7.89 10.21
C THR A 54 12.42 -8.53 11.60
N PRO A 55 12.54 -9.85 11.73
CA PRO A 55 12.76 -10.51 13.03
C PRO A 55 14.12 -10.13 13.64
N LEU A 56 14.12 -9.76 14.91
CA LEU A 56 15.34 -9.43 15.66
C LEU A 56 16.36 -10.58 15.71
N PRO A 57 15.96 -11.85 15.98
CA PRO A 57 16.94 -12.94 16.10
C PRO A 57 17.69 -13.29 14.80
N ASP A 58 17.27 -12.77 13.66
CA ASP A 58 17.94 -13.04 12.38
C ASP A 58 19.21 -12.21 12.20
N GLY A 59 19.42 -11.13 12.98
CA GLY A 59 20.68 -10.38 13.01
C GLY A 59 21.06 -9.66 11.71
N ARG A 60 20.16 -9.58 10.72
CA ARG A 60 20.44 -8.99 9.39
C ARG A 60 19.20 -8.36 8.76
N VAL A 61 19.42 -7.46 7.80
CA VAL A 61 18.35 -6.95 6.92
C VAL A 61 17.89 -8.06 5.98
N LYS A 62 16.61 -8.43 6.04
CA LYS A 62 16.04 -9.48 5.19
C LYS A 62 15.81 -9.01 3.75
N LEU A 63 15.70 -9.97 2.85
CA LEU A 63 15.41 -9.75 1.43
C LEU A 63 14.19 -8.86 1.20
N GLY A 64 13.10 -9.05 1.95
CA GLY A 64 11.93 -8.19 1.84
C GLY A 64 12.16 -6.76 2.32
N ALA A 65 12.98 -6.55 3.34
CA ALA A 65 13.37 -5.20 3.75
C ALA A 65 14.27 -4.53 2.69
N GLN A 66 15.21 -5.28 2.10
CA GLN A 66 16.04 -4.82 0.99
C GLN A 66 15.19 -4.41 -0.23
N LEU A 67 14.18 -5.21 -0.56
CA LEU A 67 13.21 -4.88 -1.60
C LEU A 67 12.50 -3.55 -1.32
N VAL A 68 12.07 -3.32 -0.08
CA VAL A 68 11.43 -2.06 0.30
C VAL A 68 12.42 -0.89 0.25
N GLN A 69 13.69 -1.07 0.61
CA GLN A 69 14.70 0.00 0.43
C GLN A 69 14.76 0.46 -1.03
N LEU A 70 14.82 -0.48 -1.97
CA LEU A 70 14.84 -0.19 -3.41
C LEU A 70 13.56 0.50 -3.88
N LEU A 71 12.41 0.07 -3.37
CA LEU A 71 11.12 0.71 -3.65
C LEU A 71 11.05 2.14 -3.13
N VAL A 72 11.53 2.39 -1.91
CA VAL A 72 11.58 3.74 -1.34
C VAL A 72 12.53 4.58 -2.17
N GLU A 73 13.70 4.06 -2.55
CA GLU A 73 14.71 4.81 -3.29
C GLU A 73 14.25 5.20 -4.70
N HIS A 74 13.69 4.25 -5.44
CA HIS A 74 13.39 4.43 -6.86
C HIS A 74 11.91 4.62 -7.17
N GLY A 75 11.01 4.01 -6.41
CA GLY A 75 9.57 4.02 -6.67
C GLY A 75 8.80 5.08 -5.88
N PHE A 76 9.21 5.40 -4.66
CA PHE A 76 8.50 6.44 -3.88
C PHE A 76 8.93 7.84 -4.27
N VAL A 77 7.95 8.71 -4.43
CA VAL A 77 8.08 10.12 -4.81
C VAL A 77 7.74 10.99 -3.60
N GLY A 78 8.61 11.97 -3.32
CA GLY A 78 8.50 12.90 -2.20
C GLY A 78 9.87 13.12 -1.53
N GLU A 79 10.17 14.36 -1.14
CA GLU A 79 11.44 14.71 -0.48
C GLU A 79 11.62 13.98 0.86
N ASP A 80 10.50 13.77 1.57
CA ASP A 80 10.46 13.19 2.91
C ASP A 80 10.04 11.72 2.95
N LYS A 81 10.10 11.00 1.81
CA LYS A 81 9.61 9.61 1.70
C LYS A 81 10.18 8.66 2.76
N TRP A 82 11.44 8.84 3.16
CA TRP A 82 12.08 8.03 4.21
C TRP A 82 11.51 8.29 5.61
N LYS A 83 10.98 9.48 5.88
CA LYS A 83 10.34 9.81 7.18
C LYS A 83 9.02 9.08 7.38
N SER A 84 8.40 8.65 6.27
CA SER A 84 7.19 7.84 6.27
C SER A 84 7.48 6.33 6.35
N VAL A 85 8.73 5.91 6.50
CA VAL A 85 9.11 4.49 6.64
C VAL A 85 9.44 4.17 8.09
N ILE A 86 8.85 3.10 8.62
CA ILE A 86 9.12 2.56 9.96
C ILE A 86 9.71 1.17 9.82
N LEU A 87 10.96 0.99 10.25
CA LEU A 87 11.56 -0.34 10.38
C LEU A 87 11.17 -0.97 11.72
N VAL A 88 10.57 -2.15 11.69
CA VAL A 88 10.05 -2.84 12.88
C VAL A 88 10.84 -4.12 13.14
N GLY A 89 11.58 -4.14 14.23
CA GLY A 89 12.22 -5.31 14.78
C GLY A 89 11.20 -6.18 15.52
N THR A 90 10.77 -7.29 14.93
CA THR A 90 9.77 -8.19 15.52
C THR A 90 10.39 -9.28 16.40
N LYS A 91 9.56 -9.93 17.23
CA LYS A 91 9.95 -11.01 18.14
C LYS A 91 10.91 -10.57 19.24
N ALA A 92 10.76 -9.34 19.74
CA ALA A 92 11.59 -8.80 20.82
C ALA A 92 11.50 -9.62 22.12
N ASP A 93 10.38 -10.32 22.35
CA ASP A 93 10.19 -11.26 23.46
C ASP A 93 11.09 -12.50 23.37
N ARG A 94 11.59 -12.82 22.16
CA ARG A 94 12.47 -13.97 21.91
C ARG A 94 13.93 -13.58 21.68
N ALA A 95 14.20 -12.29 21.51
CA ALA A 95 15.53 -11.80 21.18
C ALA A 95 16.41 -11.71 22.43
N THR A 96 17.70 -12.02 22.29
CA THR A 96 18.69 -11.77 23.35
C THR A 96 18.88 -10.27 23.56
N HIS A 97 19.69 -9.89 24.55
CA HIS A 97 20.03 -8.49 24.75
C HIS A 97 20.90 -7.98 23.61
N GLU A 98 21.89 -8.78 23.19
CA GLU A 98 22.83 -8.45 22.11
C GLU A 98 22.12 -8.30 20.77
N GLU A 99 21.11 -9.12 20.48
CA GLU A 99 20.31 -9.01 19.24
C GLU A 99 19.49 -7.70 19.22
N ARG A 100 18.96 -7.28 20.37
CA ARG A 100 18.25 -5.99 20.51
C ARG A 100 19.22 -4.82 20.36
N GLU A 101 20.39 -4.89 20.98
CA GLU A 101 21.42 -3.88 20.82
C GLU A 101 21.90 -3.79 19.36
N LEU A 102 22.16 -4.93 18.72
CA LEU A 102 22.57 -4.99 17.31
C LEU A 102 21.53 -4.37 16.39
N PHE A 103 20.23 -4.49 16.69
CA PHE A 103 19.21 -3.92 15.81
C PHE A 103 19.27 -2.39 15.73
N GLY A 104 19.52 -1.72 16.86
CA GLY A 104 19.47 -0.26 16.97
C GLY A 104 20.82 0.43 17.17
N THR A 105 21.94 -0.28 17.08
CA THR A 105 23.27 0.32 17.35
C THR A 105 23.71 1.26 16.23
N ASP A 106 24.23 2.44 16.61
CA ASP A 106 24.85 3.40 15.69
C ASP A 106 26.34 3.13 15.43
N ARG A 107 26.84 1.98 15.88
CA ARG A 107 28.24 1.60 15.66
C ARG A 107 28.51 1.37 14.18
N VAL A 108 29.71 1.75 13.75
CA VAL A 108 30.24 1.47 12.41
C VAL A 108 31.41 0.52 12.47
N ASP A 109 31.67 -0.20 11.38
CA ASP A 109 32.87 -1.01 11.20
C ASP A 109 34.10 -0.15 10.83
N GLU A 110 35.23 -0.81 10.57
CA GLU A 110 36.49 -0.16 10.17
C GLU A 110 36.40 0.62 8.84
N ASN A 111 35.40 0.32 8.00
CA ASN A 111 35.13 0.97 6.72
C ASN A 111 34.03 2.04 6.83
N GLY A 112 33.57 2.35 8.05
CA GLY A 112 32.49 3.30 8.29
C GLY A 112 31.10 2.77 7.95
N GLN A 113 30.93 1.47 7.73
CA GLN A 113 29.64 0.86 7.42
C GLN A 113 28.83 0.59 8.70
N PRO A 114 27.51 0.89 8.72
CA PRO A 114 26.68 0.62 9.88
C PRO A 114 26.67 -0.86 10.27
N LEU A 115 26.97 -1.14 11.54
CA LEU A 115 26.82 -2.49 12.11
C LEU A 115 25.36 -2.78 12.48
N GLY A 116 24.60 -1.74 12.83
CA GLY A 116 23.21 -1.89 13.25
C GLY A 116 22.26 -2.19 12.10
N ILE A 117 21.27 -3.04 12.34
CA ILE A 117 20.27 -3.42 11.32
C ILE A 117 19.49 -2.18 10.85
N ALA A 118 19.11 -1.30 11.76
CA ALA A 118 18.45 -0.05 11.42
C ALA A 118 19.35 0.88 10.59
N GLY A 119 20.62 1.03 10.97
CA GLY A 119 21.58 1.82 10.21
C GLY A 119 21.83 1.28 8.80
N GLN A 120 21.92 -0.05 8.65
CA GLN A 120 22.03 -0.69 7.34
C GLN A 120 20.77 -0.47 6.49
N PHE A 121 19.58 -0.52 7.11
CA PHE A 121 18.32 -0.28 6.40
C PHE A 121 18.16 1.18 5.94
N PHE A 122 18.60 2.15 6.73
CA PHE A 122 18.48 3.58 6.41
C PHE A 122 19.74 4.17 5.76
N ALA A 123 20.70 3.35 5.32
CA ALA A 123 21.96 3.82 4.73
C ALA A 123 21.78 4.71 3.49
N HIS A 124 20.67 4.58 2.76
CA HIS A 124 20.34 5.40 1.58
C HIS A 124 19.38 6.56 1.89
N ALA A 125 18.95 6.71 3.15
CA ALA A 125 18.22 7.90 3.57
C ALA A 125 19.15 9.13 3.53
N PRO A 126 18.66 10.34 3.19
CA PRO A 126 19.49 11.55 3.10
C PRO A 126 20.36 11.81 4.34
N ASP A 127 19.85 11.49 5.53
CA ASP A 127 20.54 11.68 6.81
C ASP A 127 21.14 10.37 7.37
N GLY A 128 21.08 9.27 6.60
CA GLY A 128 21.51 7.94 7.06
C GLY A 128 20.68 7.38 8.23
N ALA A 129 19.53 7.99 8.54
CA ALA A 129 18.72 7.70 9.70
C ALA A 129 17.23 7.63 9.34
N GLY A 130 16.46 6.94 10.17
CA GLY A 130 15.01 6.81 10.02
C GLY A 130 14.35 6.25 11.27
N THR A 131 13.02 6.14 11.22
CA THR A 131 12.24 5.65 12.35
C THR A 131 12.35 4.13 12.45
N TRP A 132 12.78 3.63 13.59
CA TRP A 132 12.73 2.20 13.88
C TRP A 132 12.18 1.95 15.27
N VAL A 133 11.55 0.78 15.45
CA VAL A 133 10.93 0.35 16.71
C VAL A 133 11.12 -1.15 16.89
N MET A 134 10.96 -1.63 18.12
CA MET A 134 10.91 -3.06 18.40
C MET A 134 9.53 -3.46 18.92
N THR A 135 9.07 -4.65 18.53
CA THR A 135 7.79 -5.21 18.98
C THR A 135 7.94 -6.64 19.45
N GLY A 136 7.22 -6.97 20.52
CA GLY A 136 7.04 -8.33 21.01
C GLY A 136 5.61 -8.81 20.76
N ARG A 137 5.35 -10.07 21.12
CA ARG A 137 4.00 -10.67 21.02
C ARG A 137 2.89 -9.82 21.66
N ASP A 138 3.16 -9.32 22.86
CA ASP A 138 2.16 -8.63 23.70
C ASP A 138 2.47 -7.13 23.88
N ASP A 139 3.50 -6.61 23.21
CA ASP A 139 3.89 -5.20 23.29
C ASP A 139 4.25 -4.66 21.90
N TYR A 140 3.36 -3.83 21.38
CA TYR A 140 3.52 -3.07 20.14
C TYR A 140 3.35 -1.56 20.38
N SER A 141 3.51 -1.11 21.63
CA SER A 141 3.31 0.28 22.04
C SER A 141 4.26 1.25 21.32
N GLN A 142 5.51 0.84 21.10
CA GLN A 142 6.48 1.63 20.33
C GLN A 142 6.01 1.85 18.89
N LEU A 143 5.47 0.81 18.25
CA LEU A 143 4.94 0.91 16.89
C LEU A 143 3.73 1.83 16.82
N GLN A 144 2.79 1.74 17.77
CA GLN A 144 1.67 2.69 17.85
C GLN A 144 2.16 4.13 17.99
N GLY A 145 3.16 4.35 18.85
CA GLY A 145 3.78 5.67 19.03
C GLY A 145 4.48 6.18 17.76
N ALA A 146 5.11 5.30 16.98
CA ALA A 146 5.74 5.66 15.70
C ALA A 146 4.70 5.97 14.62
N ILE A 147 3.64 5.17 14.49
CA ILE A 147 2.54 5.41 13.56
C ILE A 147 1.86 6.76 13.85
N ALA A 148 1.59 7.05 15.12
CA ALA A 148 1.00 8.33 15.53
C ALA A 148 1.88 9.56 15.21
N LYS A 149 3.19 9.36 15.01
CA LYS A 149 4.17 10.41 14.70
C LYS A 149 4.53 10.46 13.21
N LEU A 150 3.94 9.61 12.36
CA LEU A 150 4.15 9.70 10.93
C LEU A 150 3.80 11.11 10.45
N PRO A 151 4.60 11.70 9.54
CA PRO A 151 4.29 13.02 9.01
C PRO A 151 2.89 12.99 8.34
N ASP A 152 2.20 14.13 8.30
CA ASP A 152 0.99 14.28 7.49
C ASP A 152 1.32 14.33 5.97
N GLY A 153 2.61 14.15 5.63
CA GLY A 153 3.13 14.09 4.29
C GLY A 153 2.76 12.78 3.61
N GLN A 154 2.18 12.91 2.43
CA GLN A 154 1.72 11.82 1.61
C GLN A 154 2.85 11.27 0.74
N VAL A 155 3.13 9.96 0.83
CA VAL A 155 4.03 9.27 -0.10
C VAL A 155 3.24 8.83 -1.32
N ARG A 156 3.75 9.18 -2.50
CA ARG A 156 3.19 8.70 -3.77
C ARG A 156 4.09 7.62 -4.36
N TYR A 157 3.47 6.62 -4.95
CA TYR A 157 4.18 5.67 -5.78
C TYR A 157 4.29 6.22 -7.20
N GLY A 158 5.49 6.16 -7.77
CA GLY A 158 5.75 6.43 -9.17
C GLY A 158 6.50 5.25 -9.75
N ALA A 159 5.92 4.58 -10.74
CA ALA A 159 6.52 3.40 -11.36
C ALA A 159 7.95 3.73 -11.85
N PRO A 160 8.99 3.13 -11.23
CA PRO A 160 10.37 3.41 -11.59
C PRO A 160 10.69 2.84 -12.97
N ASP A 161 11.71 3.39 -13.64
CA ASP A 161 12.21 2.85 -14.89
C ASP A 161 12.65 1.37 -14.72
N PRO A 162 12.16 0.44 -15.56
CA PRO A 162 12.50 -0.98 -15.43
C PRO A 162 14.00 -1.29 -15.51
N ALA A 163 14.77 -0.54 -16.31
CA ALA A 163 16.21 -0.77 -16.43
C ALA A 163 16.95 -0.35 -15.15
N ARG A 164 16.57 0.79 -14.56
CA ARG A 164 17.10 1.22 -13.25
C ARG A 164 16.79 0.24 -12.14
N MET A 165 15.55 -0.24 -12.06
CA MET A 165 15.16 -1.27 -11.09
C MET A 165 15.95 -2.56 -11.31
N ALA A 166 16.02 -3.07 -12.55
CA ALA A 166 16.76 -4.29 -12.84
C ALA A 166 18.23 -4.20 -12.44
N GLU A 167 18.85 -3.04 -12.65
CA GLU A 167 20.23 -2.78 -12.24
C GLU A 167 20.41 -2.77 -10.71
N ALA A 168 19.54 -2.06 -10.00
CA ALA A 168 19.59 -1.99 -8.54
C ALA A 168 19.33 -3.37 -7.90
N PHE A 169 18.38 -4.14 -8.44
CA PHE A 169 18.08 -5.51 -7.98
C PHE A 169 19.22 -6.47 -8.30
N ALA A 170 19.83 -6.38 -9.48
CA ALA A 170 20.97 -7.21 -9.83
C ALA A 170 22.15 -6.94 -8.88
N ALA A 171 22.42 -5.68 -8.57
CA ALA A 171 23.49 -5.28 -7.65
C ALA A 171 23.24 -5.75 -6.21
N GLN A 172 22.01 -5.59 -5.70
CA GLN A 172 21.71 -5.86 -4.29
C GLN A 172 21.34 -7.32 -4.01
N LEU A 173 20.64 -7.98 -4.95
CA LEU A 173 20.04 -9.31 -4.76
C LEU A 173 20.74 -10.41 -5.58
N GLY A 174 21.68 -10.04 -6.46
CA GLY A 174 22.37 -10.99 -7.33
C GLY A 174 21.47 -11.63 -8.40
N VAL A 175 20.38 -10.97 -8.77
CA VAL A 175 19.47 -11.45 -9.82
C VAL A 175 20.02 -11.09 -11.20
N GLU A 176 19.79 -11.95 -12.20
CA GLU A 176 20.19 -11.69 -13.58
C GLU A 176 19.38 -10.53 -14.16
N LYS A 177 20.08 -9.49 -14.64
CA LYS A 177 19.50 -8.20 -15.04
C LYS A 177 18.52 -8.35 -16.21
N GLU A 178 18.88 -9.11 -17.24
CA GLU A 178 18.07 -9.23 -18.45
C GLU A 178 16.76 -9.97 -18.18
N HIS A 179 16.82 -11.07 -17.42
CA HIS A 179 15.66 -11.84 -17.00
C HIS A 179 14.71 -10.99 -16.15
N PHE A 180 15.23 -10.28 -15.14
CA PHE A 180 14.42 -9.42 -14.29
C PHE A 180 13.75 -8.29 -15.09
N GLN A 181 14.50 -7.62 -15.97
CA GLN A 181 13.95 -6.55 -16.80
C GLN A 181 12.83 -7.06 -17.71
N LYS A 182 12.99 -8.25 -18.28
CA LYS A 182 11.97 -8.88 -19.13
C LYS A 182 10.73 -9.23 -18.34
N GLU A 183 10.88 -9.84 -17.16
CA GLU A 183 9.74 -10.19 -16.30
C GLU A 183 8.99 -8.96 -15.80
N LEU A 184 9.71 -7.91 -15.35
CA LEU A 184 9.10 -6.67 -14.89
C LEU A 184 8.29 -5.98 -15.99
N ARG A 185 8.81 -5.95 -17.23
CA ARG A 185 8.07 -5.43 -18.39
C ARG A 185 6.82 -6.23 -18.69
N ALA A 186 6.94 -7.55 -18.80
CA ALA A 186 5.82 -8.43 -19.07
C ALA A 186 4.74 -8.32 -17.98
N SER A 187 5.16 -8.22 -16.72
CA SER A 187 4.24 -8.03 -15.59
C SER A 187 3.49 -6.71 -15.65
N ARG A 188 4.16 -5.60 -16.03
CA ARG A 188 3.50 -4.30 -16.17
C ARG A 188 2.56 -4.25 -17.35
N GLU A 189 2.94 -4.82 -18.50
CA GLU A 189 2.06 -4.97 -19.66
C GLU A 189 0.80 -5.79 -19.32
N GLU A 190 0.95 -6.89 -18.57
CA GLU A 190 -0.19 -7.69 -18.12
C GLU A 190 -1.09 -6.91 -17.15
N LEU A 191 -0.49 -6.14 -16.24
CA LEU A 191 -1.20 -5.33 -15.26
C LEU A 191 -1.98 -4.19 -15.95
N GLU A 192 -1.36 -3.45 -16.86
CA GLU A 192 -2.01 -2.44 -17.70
C GLU A 192 -3.17 -3.02 -18.50
N ALA A 193 -2.98 -4.20 -19.11
CA ALA A 193 -4.04 -4.88 -19.86
C ALA A 193 -5.19 -5.39 -18.97
N LYS A 194 -4.93 -5.70 -17.68
CA LYS A 194 -5.98 -6.03 -16.71
C LYS A 194 -6.74 -4.79 -16.29
N PHE A 195 -6.06 -3.68 -16.02
CA PHE A 195 -6.70 -2.42 -15.67
C PHE A 195 -7.56 -1.88 -16.81
N ALA A 196 -7.07 -1.88 -18.05
CA ALA A 196 -7.86 -1.44 -19.20
C ALA A 196 -9.15 -2.26 -19.37
N ARG A 197 -9.07 -3.58 -19.19
CA ARG A 197 -10.25 -4.46 -19.23
C ARG A 197 -11.22 -4.20 -18.07
N HIS A 198 -10.69 -3.92 -16.88
CA HIS A 198 -11.51 -3.61 -15.71
C HIS A 198 -12.21 -2.25 -15.86
N GLU A 199 -11.52 -1.24 -16.38
CA GLU A 199 -12.07 0.09 -16.65
C GLU A 199 -13.20 0.02 -17.69
N GLU A 200 -13.00 -0.73 -18.78
CA GLU A 200 -14.03 -0.97 -19.79
C GLU A 200 -15.26 -1.67 -19.18
N ALA A 201 -15.07 -2.73 -18.39
CA ALA A 201 -16.15 -3.44 -17.72
C ALA A 201 -16.91 -2.55 -16.72
N MET A 202 -16.21 -1.75 -15.92
CA MET A 202 -16.81 -0.81 -14.97
C MET A 202 -17.63 0.27 -15.69
N ARG A 203 -17.13 0.78 -16.81
CA ARG A 203 -17.83 1.75 -17.64
C ARG A 203 -19.13 1.17 -18.20
N GLU A 204 -19.10 -0.05 -18.73
CA GLU A 204 -20.30 -0.75 -19.21
C GLU A 204 -21.33 -0.98 -18.09
N GLU A 205 -20.87 -1.36 -16.90
CA GLU A 205 -21.72 -1.56 -15.73
C GLU A 205 -22.37 -0.25 -15.26
N MET A 206 -21.59 0.83 -15.18
CA MET A 206 -22.09 2.17 -14.83
C MET A 206 -23.15 2.68 -15.82
N ASP A 207 -22.92 2.48 -17.12
CA ASP A 207 -23.91 2.83 -18.16
C ASP A 207 -25.19 1.99 -18.02
N ARG A 208 -25.07 0.71 -17.67
CA ARG A 208 -26.22 -0.17 -17.41
C ARG A 208 -27.02 0.30 -16.19
N LEU A 209 -26.35 0.57 -15.07
CA LEU A 209 -26.99 1.06 -13.84
C LEU A 209 -27.68 2.40 -14.07
N ARG A 210 -27.06 3.30 -14.82
CA ARG A 210 -27.65 4.58 -15.20
C ARG A 210 -28.94 4.40 -15.98
N ARG A 211 -28.97 3.52 -17.00
CA ARG A 211 -30.19 3.23 -17.77
C ARG A 211 -31.28 2.62 -16.88
N GLN A 212 -30.93 1.68 -16.00
CA GLN A 212 -31.88 1.10 -15.05
C GLN A 212 -32.48 2.15 -14.11
N HIS A 213 -31.65 3.07 -13.60
CA HIS A 213 -32.12 4.15 -12.74
C HIS A 213 -33.02 5.15 -13.50
N GLU A 214 -32.70 5.47 -14.75
CA GLU A 214 -33.52 6.31 -15.62
C GLU A 214 -34.88 5.67 -15.92
N GLU A 215 -34.91 4.37 -16.23
CA GLU A 215 -36.14 3.59 -16.44
C GLU A 215 -37.01 3.52 -15.18
N MET A 216 -36.39 3.18 -14.04
CA MET A 216 -37.08 3.11 -12.74
C MET A 216 -37.65 4.48 -12.34
N SER A 217 -36.90 5.57 -12.55
CA SER A 217 -37.39 6.93 -12.31
C SER A 217 -38.56 7.30 -13.23
N ALA A 218 -38.51 6.90 -14.49
CA ALA A 218 -39.60 7.12 -15.44
C ALA A 218 -40.86 6.33 -15.05
N GLU A 219 -40.72 5.08 -14.60
CA GLU A 219 -41.81 4.26 -14.10
C GLU A 219 -42.44 4.84 -12.83
N HIS A 220 -41.62 5.26 -11.85
CA HIS A 220 -42.11 5.95 -10.65
C HIS A 220 -42.93 7.20 -10.99
N LYS A 221 -42.43 8.06 -11.90
CA LYS A 221 -43.17 9.24 -12.36
C LYS A 221 -44.49 8.89 -13.04
N ARG A 222 -44.54 7.81 -13.83
CA ARG A 222 -45.79 7.34 -14.46
C ARG A 222 -46.79 6.85 -13.42
N ARG A 223 -46.32 6.09 -12.42
CA ARG A 223 -47.14 5.58 -11.33
C ARG A 223 -47.69 6.70 -10.45
N GLU A 224 -46.87 7.69 -10.10
CA GLU A 224 -47.31 8.87 -9.35
C GLU A 224 -48.41 9.64 -10.09
N ARG A 225 -48.24 9.87 -11.41
CA ARG A 225 -49.28 10.52 -12.22
C ARG A 225 -50.58 9.71 -12.26
N SER A 226 -50.50 8.39 -12.41
CA SER A 226 -51.67 7.51 -12.39
C SER A 226 -52.42 7.58 -11.05
N LEU A 227 -51.68 7.51 -9.94
CA LEU A 227 -52.27 7.60 -8.60
C LEU A 227 -52.89 8.98 -8.33
N GLN A 228 -52.25 10.05 -8.83
CA GLN A 228 -52.78 11.40 -8.70
C GLN A 228 -54.09 11.57 -9.49
N GLN A 229 -54.17 11.04 -10.72
CA GLN A 229 -55.39 11.03 -11.52
C GLN A 229 -56.51 10.22 -10.85
N GLU A 230 -56.22 9.01 -10.36
CA GLU A 230 -57.20 8.19 -9.63
C GLU A 230 -57.71 8.91 -8.36
N MET A 231 -56.83 9.60 -7.64
CA MET A 231 -57.20 10.35 -6.45
C MET A 231 -58.10 11.55 -6.80
N GLU A 232 -57.79 12.30 -7.86
CA GLU A 232 -58.62 13.41 -8.36
C GLU A 232 -60.01 12.92 -8.80
N GLU A 233 -60.10 11.79 -9.52
CA GLU A 233 -61.37 11.18 -9.91
C GLU A 233 -62.22 10.75 -8.70
N ARG A 234 -61.59 10.16 -7.68
CA ARG A 234 -62.29 9.77 -6.43
C ARG A 234 -62.81 10.99 -5.65
N ILE A 235 -62.06 12.09 -5.62
CA ILE A 235 -62.50 13.35 -4.99
C ILE A 235 -63.71 13.90 -5.77
N ALA A 236 -63.59 14.02 -7.10
CA ALA A 236 -64.67 14.52 -7.95
C ALA A 236 -65.95 13.66 -7.88
N ALA A 237 -65.82 12.34 -7.77
CA ALA A 237 -66.96 11.44 -7.58
C ALA A 237 -67.64 11.63 -6.22
N LYS A 238 -66.86 11.87 -5.16
CA LYS A 238 -67.40 12.12 -3.81
C LYS A 238 -68.19 13.43 -3.74
N ASP A 239 -67.74 14.47 -4.43
CA ASP A 239 -68.41 15.77 -4.49
C ASP A 239 -69.75 15.74 -5.26
N ARG A 240 -70.00 14.73 -6.12
CA ARG A 240 -71.28 14.57 -6.84
C ARG A 240 -72.39 13.91 -6.02
N VAL A 241 -72.05 13.28 -4.89
CA VAL A 241 -72.99 12.51 -4.06
C VAL A 241 -73.52 13.32 -2.87
N VAL A 242 -72.92 14.49 -2.59
CA VAL A 242 -73.32 15.43 -1.54
C VAL A 242 -74.18 16.54 -2.12
#